data_AF-A0A6N1CL26-F1
#
_entry.id   AF-A0A6N1CL26-F1
#
_cell.length_a   1.000
_cell.length_b   1.000
_cell.length_c   1.000
_cell.angle_alpha   90.00
_cell.angle_beta   90.00
_cell.angle_gamma   90.00
#
_symmetry.space_group_name_H-M   'P 1'
#
loop_
_entity.id
_entity.type
_entity.pdbx_description
1 polymer ?
#
loop_
_entity_poly.entity_id
_entity_poly.type
_entity_poly.pdbx_seq_one_letter_code
_entity_poly.pdbx_strand_id
1 'polypeptide(L)'
;MFDFLAGKAKALSESVGEKVSSTKDSVLDSVGEKKNVAVEYLDRSWPQIERVLVDGLLTVTHDRIKDDEAFLLVAEKAFELLPAPVRLLLPRSTFLAHTEKHRASIVEMIETKREQRLALEGPAIIESEIRPADV
;
A
#
# COMPACT_ATOMS: atom_id res chain seq x y z
N MET A 1 -10.93 55.83 12.27
CA MET A 1 -9.49 55.67 12.56
C MET A 1 -9.00 54.33 11.99
N PHE A 2 -9.07 54.14 10.66
CA PHE A 2 -8.64 52.91 9.96
C PHE A 2 -8.06 53.21 8.56
N ASP A 3 -7.33 54.32 8.40
CA ASP A 3 -6.76 54.74 7.09
C ASP A 3 -5.31 54.30 6.85
N PHE A 4 -4.79 53.34 7.61
CA PHE A 4 -3.37 52.96 7.52
C PHE A 4 -3.08 51.67 6.73
N LEU A 5 -4.10 50.92 6.28
CA LEU A 5 -3.87 49.66 5.56
C LEU A 5 -3.99 49.75 4.02
N ALA A 6 -4.61 50.78 3.48
CA ALA A 6 -4.84 50.89 2.02
C ALA A 6 -3.59 51.31 1.22
N GLY A 7 -2.59 51.90 1.88
CA GLY A 7 -1.40 52.44 1.21
C GLY A 7 -0.29 51.44 0.88
N LYS A 8 -0.30 50.23 1.47
CA LYS A 8 0.82 49.27 1.31
C LYS A 8 0.58 48.15 0.28
N ALA A 9 -0.65 47.98 -0.22
CA ALA A 9 -0.94 46.95 -1.23
C ALA A 9 -0.47 47.34 -2.65
N LYS A 10 -0.26 48.64 -2.93
CA LYS A 10 0.04 49.11 -4.29
C LYS A 10 1.51 48.97 -4.69
N ALA A 11 2.43 48.73 -3.74
CA ALA A 11 3.86 48.58 -4.02
C ALA A 11 4.34 47.11 -4.16
N LEU A 12 3.46 46.12 -3.94
CA LEU A 12 3.79 44.69 -4.08
C LEU A 12 3.18 44.04 -5.34
N SER A 13 2.36 44.77 -6.09
CA SER A 13 1.72 44.26 -7.31
C SER A 13 2.59 44.35 -8.55
N GLU A 14 3.70 45.11 -8.52
CA GLU A 14 4.49 45.41 -9.72
C GLU A 14 5.83 44.66 -9.78
N SER A 15 6.12 43.77 -8.82
CA SER A 15 7.32 42.89 -8.87
C SER A 15 7.02 41.38 -8.84
N VAL A 16 5.75 40.98 -8.93
CA VAL A 16 5.33 39.56 -9.02
C VAL A 16 4.95 39.24 -10.47
N GLY A 17 5.80 39.64 -11.41
CA GLY A 17 5.70 39.25 -12.82
C GLY A 17 6.61 38.09 -13.21
N GLU A 18 7.69 37.84 -12.46
CA GLU A 18 8.76 36.98 -13.00
C GLU A 18 9.65 36.33 -11.93
N LYS A 19 9.05 35.64 -10.93
CA LYS A 19 9.83 34.69 -10.09
C LYS A 19 9.01 33.68 -9.28
N VAL A 20 7.98 33.06 -9.85
CA VAL A 20 7.32 31.88 -9.24
C VAL A 20 7.75 30.62 -9.99
N SER A 21 9.05 30.32 -9.92
CA SER A 21 9.58 29.00 -10.30
C SER A 21 10.74 28.53 -9.41
N SER A 22 11.03 29.21 -8.29
CA SER A 22 12.31 29.05 -7.59
C SER A 22 12.21 28.77 -6.09
N THR A 23 11.05 28.37 -5.55
CA THR A 23 10.95 28.02 -4.12
C THR A 23 10.19 26.73 -3.81
N LYS A 24 9.83 25.93 -4.82
CA LYS A 24 9.37 24.54 -4.61
C LYS A 24 10.52 23.51 -4.63
N ASP A 25 11.70 23.87 -5.13
CA ASP A 25 12.82 22.92 -5.28
C ASP A 25 13.68 22.73 -4.02
N SER A 26 13.74 23.72 -3.11
CA SER A 26 14.63 23.60 -1.95
C SER A 26 14.14 22.66 -0.84
N VAL A 27 12.92 22.13 -0.93
CA VAL A 27 12.41 21.10 0.02
C VAL A 27 12.53 19.68 -0.58
N LEU A 28 12.83 19.55 -1.88
CA LEU A 28 12.92 18.27 -2.57
C LEU A 28 14.24 17.54 -2.33
N ASP A 29 15.34 18.26 -2.11
CA ASP A 29 16.66 17.62 -1.92
C ASP A 29 16.76 16.83 -0.59
N SER A 30 16.02 17.22 0.46
CA SER A 30 15.93 16.44 1.70
C SER A 30 15.01 15.21 1.61
N VAL A 31 14.25 15.07 0.51
CA VAL A 31 13.36 13.92 0.25
C VAL A 31 14.11 12.81 -0.49
N GLY A 32 15.12 13.14 -1.29
CA GLY A 32 15.94 12.15 -2.01
C GLY A 32 16.66 11.17 -1.09
N GLU A 33 17.24 11.68 -0.01
CA GLU A 33 17.99 10.87 0.96
C GLU A 33 17.06 10.00 1.82
N LYS A 34 15.89 10.53 2.21
CA LYS A 34 14.84 9.79 2.91
C LYS A 34 14.20 8.71 2.04
N LYS A 35 14.08 8.94 0.72
CA LYS A 35 13.61 7.93 -0.24
C LYS A 35 14.53 6.72 -0.27
N ASN A 36 15.84 6.92 -0.29
CA ASN A 36 16.80 5.80 -0.28
C ASN A 36 16.71 4.97 1.00
N VAL A 37 16.60 5.61 2.17
CA VAL A 37 16.44 4.89 3.45
C VAL A 37 15.10 4.13 3.51
N ALA A 38 14.02 4.72 3.02
CA ALA A 38 12.71 4.06 2.97
C ALA A 38 12.70 2.87 2.00
N VAL A 39 13.36 2.98 0.85
CA VAL A 39 13.50 1.89 -0.12
C VAL A 39 14.37 0.77 0.46
N GLU A 40 15.49 1.10 1.10
CA GLU A 40 16.35 0.11 1.72
C GLU A 40 15.65 -0.62 2.89
N TYR A 41 14.89 0.11 3.71
CA TYR A 41 14.06 -0.49 4.75
C TYR A 41 12.95 -1.38 4.17
N LEU A 42 12.32 -0.92 3.07
CA LEU A 42 11.30 -1.68 2.36
C LEU A 42 11.87 -2.99 1.85
N ASP A 43 13.01 -2.97 1.17
CA ASP A 43 13.63 -4.18 0.62
C ASP A 43 14.00 -5.18 1.73
N ARG A 44 14.54 -4.69 2.86
CA ARG A 44 14.86 -5.54 4.02
C ARG A 44 13.63 -6.14 4.68
N SER A 45 12.53 -5.39 4.72
CA SER A 45 11.29 -5.77 5.41
C SER A 45 10.26 -6.37 4.45
N TRP A 46 10.57 -6.45 3.15
CA TRP A 46 9.65 -6.86 2.10
C TRP A 46 8.99 -8.20 2.37
N PRO A 47 9.69 -9.27 2.78
CA PRO A 47 9.05 -10.56 3.04
C PRO A 47 7.94 -10.52 4.11
N GLN A 48 8.01 -9.57 5.05
CA GLN A 48 7.00 -9.40 6.08
C GLN A 48 5.81 -8.57 5.56
N ILE A 49 6.13 -7.49 4.83
CA ILE A 49 5.14 -6.61 4.19
C ILE A 49 4.34 -7.40 3.15
N GLU A 50 5.00 -8.18 2.31
CA GLU A 50 4.41 -9.04 1.29
C GLU A 50 3.47 -10.07 1.90
N ARG A 51 3.81 -10.68 3.04
CA ARG A 51 2.90 -11.61 3.75
C ARG A 51 1.62 -10.91 4.19
N VAL A 52 1.72 -9.75 4.85
CA VAL A 52 0.56 -8.98 5.30
C VAL A 52 -0.30 -8.56 4.11
N LEU A 53 0.34 -8.13 3.02
CA LEU A 53 -0.32 -7.77 1.78
C LEU A 53 -1.06 -8.97 1.18
N VAL A 54 -0.38 -10.08 0.95
CA VAL A 54 -0.96 -11.33 0.43
C VAL A 54 -2.14 -11.76 1.29
N ASP A 55 -1.99 -11.81 2.62
CA ASP A 55 -3.04 -12.22 3.55
C ASP A 55 -4.25 -11.27 3.52
N GLY A 56 -4.01 -9.96 3.45
CA GLY A 56 -5.06 -8.95 3.33
C GLY A 56 -5.83 -9.02 2.01
N LEU A 57 -5.19 -9.55 0.96
CA LEU A 57 -5.78 -9.70 -0.37
C LEU A 57 -6.47 -11.06 -0.61
N LEU A 58 -6.39 -12.01 0.33
CA LEU A 58 -6.97 -13.34 0.13
C LEU A 58 -8.47 -13.32 -0.10
N THR A 59 -9.19 -12.33 0.45
CA THR A 59 -10.65 -12.16 0.32
C THR A 59 -11.07 -11.42 -0.95
N VAL A 60 -10.13 -10.87 -1.72
CA VAL A 60 -10.41 -10.05 -2.90
C VAL A 60 -10.72 -10.96 -4.09
N THR A 61 -11.76 -10.70 -4.87
CA THR A 61 -12.12 -11.55 -6.02
C THR A 61 -10.96 -11.67 -7.03
N HIS A 62 -10.81 -12.86 -7.65
CA HIS A 62 -9.75 -13.18 -8.61
C HIS A 62 -9.62 -12.16 -9.74
N ASP A 63 -10.75 -11.75 -10.32
CA ASP A 63 -10.80 -10.81 -11.45
C ASP A 63 -10.21 -9.45 -11.09
N ARG A 64 -10.41 -9.01 -9.83
CA ARG A 64 -9.88 -7.72 -9.34
C ARG A 64 -8.39 -7.76 -9.02
N ILE A 65 -7.84 -8.94 -8.77
CA ILE A 65 -6.40 -9.12 -8.53
C ILE A 65 -5.63 -9.15 -9.86
N LYS A 66 -6.29 -9.58 -10.94
CA LYS A 66 -5.72 -9.65 -12.30
C LYS A 66 -5.85 -8.35 -13.10
N ASP A 67 -6.72 -7.45 -12.67
CA ASP A 67 -6.84 -6.12 -13.25
C ASP A 67 -5.84 -5.16 -12.57
N ASP A 68 -5.06 -4.43 -13.37
CA ASP A 68 -3.94 -3.63 -12.84
C ASP A 68 -4.41 -2.42 -12.02
N GLU A 69 -5.44 -1.72 -12.49
CA GLU A 69 -6.01 -0.58 -11.79
C GLU A 69 -6.68 -1.02 -10.48
N ALA A 70 -7.49 -2.08 -10.54
CA ALA A 70 -8.12 -2.65 -9.35
C ALA A 70 -7.08 -3.19 -8.37
N PHE A 71 -6.02 -3.84 -8.84
CA PHE A 71 -4.95 -4.35 -7.98
C PHE A 71 -4.29 -3.21 -7.18
N LEU A 72 -3.91 -2.11 -7.83
CA LEU A 72 -3.30 -0.97 -7.15
C LEU A 72 -4.25 -0.30 -6.16
N LEU A 73 -5.53 -0.15 -6.52
CA LEU A 73 -6.55 0.39 -5.61
C LEU A 73 -6.71 -0.47 -4.36
N VAL A 74 -6.70 -1.79 -4.51
CA VAL A 74 -6.85 -2.70 -3.37
C VAL A 74 -5.54 -2.78 -2.58
N ALA A 75 -4.37 -2.75 -3.23
CA ALA A 75 -3.07 -2.65 -2.57
C ALA A 75 -2.98 -1.36 -1.73
N GLU A 76 -3.50 -0.24 -2.21
CA GLU A 76 -3.57 1.01 -1.45
C GLU A 76 -4.40 0.88 -0.17
N LYS A 77 -5.47 0.07 -0.19
CA LYS A 77 -6.23 -0.25 1.01
C LYS A 77 -5.49 -1.24 1.92
N ALA A 78 -4.82 -2.23 1.34
CA ALA A 78 -4.02 -3.18 2.08
C ALA A 78 -2.82 -2.52 2.79
N PHE A 79 -2.32 -1.38 2.30
CA PHE A 79 -1.33 -0.56 3.01
C PHE A 79 -1.80 -0.22 4.44
N GLU A 80 -3.10 0.02 4.65
CA GLU A 80 -3.64 0.34 5.98
C GLU A 80 -3.61 -0.84 6.97
N LEU A 81 -3.45 -2.07 6.45
CA LEU A 81 -3.26 -3.27 7.27
C LEU A 81 -1.82 -3.41 7.78
N LEU A 82 -0.88 -2.64 7.23
CA LEU A 82 0.50 -2.67 7.72
C LEU A 82 0.58 -2.08 9.14
N PRO A 83 1.51 -2.60 9.97
CA PRO A 83 1.77 -2.03 11.29
C PRO A 83 2.03 -0.52 11.22
N ALA A 84 1.50 0.24 12.19
CA ALA A 84 1.62 1.69 12.20
C ALA A 84 3.07 2.22 12.05
N PRO A 85 4.10 1.60 12.66
CA PRO A 85 5.49 2.04 12.46
C PRO A 85 5.95 1.96 11.00
N VAL A 86 5.55 0.91 10.27
CA VAL A 86 5.88 0.72 8.86
C VAL A 86 5.22 1.83 8.03
N ARG A 87 3.93 2.12 8.28
CA ARG A 87 3.20 3.18 7.55
C ARG A 87 3.77 4.58 7.76
N LEU A 88 4.40 4.85 8.91
CA LEU A 88 5.04 6.14 9.19
C LEU A 88 6.39 6.30 8.49
N LEU A 89 7.13 5.20 8.31
CA LEU A 89 8.46 5.20 7.69
C LEU A 89 8.40 5.06 6.17
N LEU A 90 7.39 4.36 5.66
CA LEU A 90 7.26 4.00 4.26
C LEU A 90 6.27 4.92 3.53
N PRO A 91 6.74 5.74 2.57
CA PRO A 91 5.84 6.53 1.73
C PRO A 91 4.92 5.62 0.92
N ARG A 92 3.63 5.99 0.86
CA ARG A 92 2.59 5.23 0.16
C ARG A 92 2.92 4.99 -1.31
N SER A 93 3.47 5.99 -2.00
CA SER A 93 3.87 5.89 -3.41
C SER A 93 5.03 4.90 -3.63
N THR A 94 5.98 4.83 -2.71
CA THR A 94 7.08 3.85 -2.76
C THR A 94 6.54 2.43 -2.56
N PHE A 95 5.64 2.25 -1.60
CA PHE A 95 4.97 0.96 -1.38
C PHE A 95 4.23 0.48 -2.63
N LEU A 96 3.42 1.35 -3.25
CA LEU A 96 2.66 1.00 -4.45
C LEU A 96 3.57 0.65 -5.62
N ALA A 97 4.60 1.47 -5.89
CA ALA A 97 5.55 1.19 -6.96
C ALA A 97 6.34 -0.10 -6.75
N HIS A 98 6.66 -0.45 -5.49
CA HIS A 98 7.32 -1.71 -5.17
C HIS A 98 6.36 -2.90 -5.31
N THR A 99 5.13 -2.75 -4.81
CA THR A 99 4.05 -3.73 -4.95
C THR A 99 3.74 -4.04 -6.41
N GLU A 100 3.71 -3.03 -7.28
CA GLU A 100 3.52 -3.19 -8.71
C GLU A 100 4.64 -4.03 -9.36
N LYS A 101 5.90 -3.79 -8.98
CA LYS A 101 7.05 -4.58 -9.47
C LYS A 101 6.97 -6.05 -9.06
N HIS A 102 6.43 -6.33 -7.86
CA HIS A 102 6.30 -7.68 -7.31
C HIS A 102 4.93 -8.32 -7.57
N ARG A 103 4.08 -7.70 -8.39
CA ARG A 103 2.70 -8.14 -8.61
C ARG A 103 2.58 -9.61 -8.97
N ALA A 104 3.39 -10.09 -9.93
CA ALA A 104 3.32 -11.50 -10.36
C ALA A 104 3.53 -12.48 -9.19
N SER A 105 4.54 -12.22 -8.35
CA SER A 105 4.83 -13.00 -7.14
C SER A 105 3.65 -12.96 -6.15
N ILE A 106 3.11 -11.77 -5.89
CA ILE A 106 1.98 -11.60 -4.97
C ILE A 106 0.75 -12.36 -5.44
N VAL A 107 0.41 -12.28 -6.74
CA VAL A 107 -0.74 -12.96 -7.33
C VAL A 107 -0.58 -14.48 -7.21
N GLU A 108 0.59 -15.02 -7.56
CA GLU A 108 0.91 -16.45 -7.44
C GLU A 108 0.79 -16.95 -6.00
N MET A 109 1.30 -16.19 -5.02
CA MET A 109 1.18 -16.53 -3.59
C MET A 109 -0.27 -16.53 -3.11
N ILE A 110 -1.10 -15.59 -3.60
CA ILE A 110 -2.53 -15.54 -3.27
C ILE A 110 -3.25 -16.77 -3.83
N GLU A 111 -3.01 -17.11 -5.10
CA GLU A 111 -3.59 -18.29 -5.76
C GLU A 111 -3.20 -19.58 -5.00
N THR A 112 -1.90 -19.75 -4.70
CA THR A 112 -1.37 -20.87 -3.93
C THR A 112 -2.04 -20.99 -2.55
N LYS A 113 -2.19 -19.88 -1.82
CA LYS A 113 -2.84 -19.90 -0.49
C LYS A 113 -4.34 -20.22 -0.57
N ARG A 114 -5.02 -19.82 -1.65
CA ARG A 114 -6.44 -20.16 -1.86
C ARG A 114 -6.61 -21.65 -2.12
N GLU A 115 -5.77 -22.22 -2.98
CA GLU A 115 -5.77 -23.65 -3.26
C GLU A 115 -5.48 -24.47 -2.00
N GLN A 116 -4.53 -24.03 -1.18
CA GLN A 116 -4.26 -24.64 0.12
C GLN A 116 -5.50 -24.62 1.03
N ARG A 117 -6.19 -23.48 1.14
CA ARG A 117 -7.43 -23.37 1.93
C ARG A 117 -8.52 -24.31 1.42
N LEU A 118 -8.71 -24.39 0.11
CA LEU A 118 -9.66 -25.31 -0.53
C LEU A 118 -9.30 -26.78 -0.26
N ALA A 119 -8.02 -27.13 -0.29
CA ALA A 119 -7.54 -28.50 -0.01
C ALA A 119 -7.70 -28.88 1.48
N LEU A 120 -7.50 -27.92 2.40
CA LEU A 120 -7.71 -28.07 3.84
C LEU A 120 -9.19 -28.14 4.22
N GLU A 121 -10.08 -27.51 3.44
CA GLU A 121 -11.54 -27.62 3.57
C GLU A 121 -12.13 -28.84 2.84
N GLY A 122 -11.28 -29.77 2.36
CA GLY A 122 -11.70 -31.08 1.85
C GLY A 122 -12.53 -31.86 2.89
N PRO A 123 -13.49 -32.71 2.46
CA PRO A 123 -14.56 -33.19 3.32
C PRO A 123 -13.99 -33.90 4.55
N ALA A 124 -14.38 -33.42 5.73
CA ALA A 124 -14.24 -34.18 6.96
C ALA A 124 -14.87 -35.56 6.71
N ILE A 125 -14.04 -36.59 6.62
CA ILE A 125 -14.50 -37.98 6.65
C ILE A 125 -15.09 -38.15 8.05
N ILE A 126 -16.41 -37.97 8.15
CA ILE A 126 -17.16 -38.43 9.30
C ILE A 126 -17.09 -39.96 9.19
N GLU A 127 -16.11 -40.57 9.85
CA GLU A 127 -16.15 -41.99 10.15
C GLU A 127 -17.38 -42.21 11.04
N SER A 128 -18.52 -42.46 10.41
CA SER A 128 -19.69 -42.98 11.08
C SER A 128 -19.33 -44.38 11.54
N GLU A 129 -18.81 -44.47 12.76
CA GLU A 129 -18.61 -45.70 13.49
C GLU A 129 -19.98 -46.40 13.64
N ILE A 130 -20.25 -47.34 12.74
CA ILE A 130 -21.38 -48.25 12.81
C ILE A 130 -21.12 -49.15 14.02
N ARG A 131 -21.70 -48.82 15.17
CA ARG A 131 -21.83 -49.79 16.26
C ARG A 131 -22.91 -50.81 15.87
N PRO A 132 -22.59 -52.11 15.83
CA PRO A 132 -23.64 -53.11 15.79
C PRO A 132 -24.44 -53.04 17.10
N ALA A 133 -25.76 -52.96 16.97
CA ALA A 133 -26.68 -53.09 18.08
C ALA A 133 -26.71 -54.56 18.51
N ASP A 134 -26.16 -54.86 19.69
CA ASP A 134 -26.44 -56.11 20.40
C ASP A 134 -27.88 -56.07 20.93
N VAL A 135 -28.76 -56.87 20.35
CA VAL A 135 -30.01 -57.38 20.95
C VAL A 135 -30.21 -58.84 20.54
#